data_AF-A0A831XAE3-F1
#
_entry.id   AF-A0A831XAE3-F1
#
_cell.length_a   1.000
_cell.length_b   1.000
_cell.length_c   1.000
_cell.angle_alpha   90.00
_cell.angle_beta   90.00
_cell.angle_gamma   90.00
#
_symmetry.space_group_name_H-M   'P 1'
#
loop_
_entity.id
_entity.type
_entity.pdbx_description
1 polymer ?
#
loop_
_entity_poly.entity_id
_entity_poly.type
_entity_poly.pdbx_seq_one_letter_code
_entity_poly.pdbx_strand_id
1 'polypeptide(L)'
;MWKLLISQSALMALVLMLIILVGCENEKDSIDEKQRLQPSEPAVVNIIEEESEPAILPINYESYEQTRRLVNQELDLLAWPHVDAQLVNKLLPGTIVAVEYAATSTGSDRWLFVTIPTYDCPCNNRGWIKEIDTEEITEANRMTANNGITIYIGTKVYEVDDIDPEALSEPVMIEYNMRGRIDEIRDDYAAISTGGGRTFWMRKEDIGFPVPETIKRHLGIYDKNLDSLLEAFSSVDTNAAVITYTDEELLELAEHPFHQNYDSALEHYAGKALKKEIESYQTISDTINPRTLLVKMRDHSIYKVTMEKRYAPKPFWIVTSYMDFYESGYVKQDRPYLLKSVEELPNEARAWAEKLLEEEDWEKAYITSAGSIYILIKSSSVASDSVELDGIQEADGVVTVGYQRYGHSVDELIQDYVLIEAEYGDVKEVNFVETYSSVE
;
A
#
# COMPACT_ATOMS: atom_id res chain seq x y z
N MET A 1 -7.47 -58.98 46.01
CA MET A 1 -8.68 -59.13 46.85
C MET A 1 -9.55 -57.91 46.54
N TRP A 2 -10.70 -57.98 45.84
CA TRP A 2 -11.99 -58.55 46.26
C TRP A 2 -12.37 -58.02 47.67
N LYS A 3 -13.36 -57.12 47.85
CA LYS A 3 -14.80 -57.24 47.48
C LYS A 3 -15.56 -55.88 47.43
N LEU A 4 -16.74 -55.89 46.79
CA LEU A 4 -17.80 -54.87 46.85
C LEU A 4 -18.52 -54.83 48.22
N LEU A 5 -19.31 -53.76 48.49
CA LEU A 5 -20.75 -53.89 48.86
C LEU A 5 -21.59 -52.59 48.81
N ILE A 6 -22.92 -52.76 48.75
CA ILE A 6 -24.02 -51.87 48.30
C ILE A 6 -25.15 -51.96 49.36
N SER A 7 -25.94 -50.95 49.75
CA SER A 7 -26.02 -49.48 49.52
C SER A 7 -26.82 -48.83 50.68
N GLN A 8 -27.09 -47.51 50.66
CA GLN A 8 -27.99 -46.84 51.62
C GLN A 8 -28.95 -45.78 51.00
N SER A 9 -29.50 -46.05 49.82
CA SER A 9 -30.37 -45.10 49.10
C SER A 9 -31.86 -45.16 49.49
N ALA A 10 -32.20 -45.39 50.77
CA ALA A 10 -33.58 -45.71 51.17
C ALA A 10 -34.13 -45.01 52.45
N LEU A 11 -33.31 -44.28 53.22
CA LEU A 11 -33.73 -43.81 54.56
C LEU A 11 -33.98 -42.29 54.66
N MET A 12 -33.46 -41.48 53.74
CA MET A 12 -33.51 -40.00 53.86
C MET A 12 -34.63 -39.32 53.05
N ALA A 13 -35.55 -40.11 52.48
CA ALA A 13 -36.80 -39.61 51.91
C ALA A 13 -37.86 -39.28 52.99
N LEU A 14 -37.55 -39.49 54.28
CA LEU A 14 -38.51 -39.41 55.40
C LEU A 14 -38.41 -38.11 56.23
N VAL A 15 -37.48 -37.21 55.89
CA VAL A 15 -37.29 -35.92 56.60
C VAL A 15 -38.18 -34.81 56.01
N LEU A 16 -38.88 -35.09 54.91
CA LEU A 16 -39.69 -34.12 54.16
C LEU A 16 -41.19 -34.28 54.45
N MET A 17 -41.60 -34.32 55.74
CA MET A 17 -43.04 -34.31 56.10
C MET A 17 -43.48 -33.84 57.51
N LEU A 18 -42.60 -33.25 58.33
CA LEU A 18 -42.96 -32.46 59.53
C LEU A 18 -41.89 -31.35 59.63
N ILE A 19 -42.19 -30.05 59.61
CA ILE A 19 -43.15 -29.31 60.44
C ILE A 19 -43.83 -28.19 59.62
N ILE A 20 -45.13 -28.00 59.87
CA ILE A 20 -45.97 -26.92 59.33
C ILE A 20 -46.48 -26.08 60.53
N LEU A 21 -46.69 -24.77 60.32
CA LEU A 21 -47.36 -23.75 61.17
C LEU A 21 -46.58 -22.93 62.23
N VAL A 22 -47.13 -21.71 62.44
CA VAL A 22 -46.80 -20.60 63.38
C VAL A 22 -45.59 -19.72 62.97
N GLY A 23 -45.69 -18.39 62.85
CA GLY A 23 -46.81 -17.45 62.96
C GLY A 23 -46.35 -15.98 63.22
N CYS A 24 -47.23 -14.99 63.00
CA CYS A 24 -47.10 -13.52 63.30
C CYS A 24 -46.13 -12.68 62.42
N GLU A 25 -46.36 -11.38 62.11
CA GLU A 25 -47.62 -10.60 61.98
C GLU A 25 -47.39 -9.24 61.25
N ASN A 26 -48.41 -8.80 60.51
CA ASN A 26 -48.91 -7.43 60.25
C ASN A 26 -48.01 -6.16 60.39
N GLU A 27 -48.06 -5.28 59.36
CA GLU A 27 -48.64 -3.92 59.51
C GLU A 27 -49.21 -3.40 58.16
N LYS A 28 -50.15 -2.44 58.19
CA LYS A 28 -50.87 -1.87 57.04
C LYS A 28 -50.52 -0.40 56.84
N ASP A 29 -50.69 0.12 55.63
CA ASP A 29 -51.36 1.43 55.49
C ASP A 29 -52.07 1.65 54.13
N SER A 30 -52.90 2.69 54.06
CA SER A 30 -53.85 3.01 52.96
C SER A 30 -54.12 4.53 52.89
N ILE A 31 -54.85 5.17 51.97
CA ILE A 31 -56.01 4.89 51.08
C ILE A 31 -55.71 5.60 49.71
N ASP A 32 -56.24 5.25 48.51
CA ASP A 32 -57.52 5.78 47.97
C ASP A 32 -57.91 5.23 46.58
N GLU A 33 -59.22 5.08 46.34
CA GLU A 33 -59.82 4.50 45.13
C GLU A 33 -60.82 5.49 44.49
N LYS A 34 -60.58 5.88 43.24
CA LYS A 34 -61.60 6.56 42.40
C LYS A 34 -61.78 5.86 41.06
N GLN A 35 -62.66 4.88 41.05
CA GLN A 35 -63.25 4.33 39.83
C GLN A 35 -64.02 5.40 39.04
N ARG A 36 -63.95 5.34 37.70
CA ARG A 36 -65.13 5.48 36.81
C ARG A 36 -64.84 5.07 35.36
N LEU A 37 -65.52 4.01 34.92
CA LEU A 37 -65.93 3.66 33.54
C LEU A 37 -64.78 3.29 32.56
N GLN A 38 -64.52 1.99 32.30
CA GLN A 38 -65.17 1.08 31.31
C GLN A 38 -64.74 1.32 29.84
N PRO A 39 -64.67 0.30 28.95
CA PRO A 39 -65.07 -1.12 29.09
C PRO A 39 -63.93 -2.14 28.81
N SER A 40 -64.27 -3.43 28.70
CA SER A 40 -63.34 -4.56 28.50
C SER A 40 -62.87 -4.76 27.06
N GLU A 41 -61.56 -4.79 26.84
CA GLU A 41 -60.91 -5.23 25.60
C GLU A 41 -60.23 -6.61 25.78
N PRO A 42 -60.05 -7.40 24.70
CA PRO A 42 -59.60 -8.79 24.80
C PRO A 42 -58.15 -8.91 25.24
N ALA A 43 -57.81 -10.04 25.88
CA ALA A 43 -56.46 -10.32 26.33
C ALA A 43 -55.47 -10.32 25.15
N VAL A 44 -54.66 -9.27 25.05
CA VAL A 44 -53.49 -9.24 24.18
C VAL A 44 -52.51 -10.27 24.74
N VAL A 45 -52.32 -11.36 23.99
CA VAL A 45 -51.19 -12.27 24.22
C VAL A 45 -49.95 -11.50 23.80
N ASN A 46 -49.29 -10.85 24.76
CA ASN A 46 -47.94 -10.36 24.58
C ASN A 46 -47.03 -11.58 24.37
N ILE A 47 -46.83 -11.94 23.10
CA ILE A 47 -45.65 -12.68 22.69
C ILE A 47 -44.49 -11.69 22.91
N ILE A 48 -43.89 -11.76 24.09
CA ILE A 48 -42.56 -11.21 24.29
C ILE A 48 -41.66 -12.16 23.52
N GLU A 49 -41.27 -11.76 22.31
CA GLU A 49 -40.08 -12.34 21.70
C GLU A 49 -38.92 -12.00 22.64
N GLU A 50 -38.32 -13.02 23.25
CA GLU A 50 -37.03 -12.86 23.89
C GLU A 50 -36.03 -12.50 22.78
N GLU A 51 -35.76 -11.19 22.63
CA GLU A 51 -34.55 -10.72 21.95
C GLU A 51 -33.35 -11.26 22.72
N SER A 52 -32.91 -12.46 22.34
CA SER A 52 -31.62 -12.99 22.77
C SER A 52 -30.55 -11.99 22.35
N GLU A 53 -29.76 -11.47 23.30
CA GLU A 53 -28.66 -10.57 23.01
C GLU A 53 -27.81 -11.14 21.86
N PRO A 54 -27.49 -10.35 20.82
CA PRO A 54 -26.79 -10.86 19.65
C PRO A 54 -25.44 -11.44 20.08
N ALA A 55 -25.29 -12.76 19.93
CA ALA A 55 -24.10 -13.47 20.34
C ALA A 55 -22.88 -12.88 19.61
N ILE A 56 -21.94 -12.31 20.36
CA ILE A 56 -20.75 -11.67 19.79
C ILE A 56 -19.89 -12.76 19.15
N LEU A 57 -19.89 -12.81 17.82
CA LEU A 57 -19.07 -13.72 17.04
C LEU A 57 -17.62 -13.20 17.00
N PRO A 58 -16.62 -13.93 17.51
CA PRO A 58 -15.23 -13.48 17.47
C PRO A 58 -14.67 -13.55 16.06
N ILE A 59 -13.90 -12.53 15.68
CA ILE A 59 -13.12 -12.48 14.44
C ILE A 59 -11.65 -12.73 14.81
N ASN A 60 -11.08 -13.84 14.34
CA ASN A 60 -9.69 -14.19 14.59
C ASN A 60 -8.86 -13.87 13.34
N TYR A 61 -8.15 -12.74 13.37
CA TYR A 61 -7.25 -12.33 12.30
C TYR A 61 -6.06 -13.28 12.15
N GLU A 62 -5.65 -13.50 10.90
CA GLU A 62 -4.54 -14.39 10.54
C GLU A 62 -3.67 -13.80 9.43
N SER A 63 -2.44 -14.30 9.30
CA SER A 63 -1.52 -13.92 8.22
C SER A 63 -2.01 -14.46 6.87
N TYR A 64 -1.93 -13.63 5.84
CA TYR A 64 -2.29 -13.98 4.47
C TYR A 64 -1.18 -13.58 3.49
N GLU A 65 -0.81 -14.46 2.55
CA GLU A 65 0.41 -14.29 1.74
C GLU A 65 0.18 -13.55 0.40
N GLN A 66 -1.07 -13.30 0.02
CA GLN A 66 -1.45 -12.69 -1.26
C GLN A 66 -2.14 -11.36 -1.05
N THR A 67 -1.63 -10.27 -1.64
CA THR A 67 -2.26 -8.94 -1.52
C THR A 67 -3.47 -8.75 -2.44
N ARG A 68 -3.74 -9.69 -3.37
CA ARG A 68 -4.85 -9.61 -4.34
C ARG A 68 -5.46 -10.97 -4.66
N ARG A 69 -6.76 -10.97 -5.00
CA ARG A 69 -7.52 -12.14 -5.45
C ARG A 69 -8.41 -11.81 -6.65
N LEU A 70 -8.71 -12.81 -7.48
CA LEU A 70 -9.67 -12.73 -8.58
C LEU A 70 -11.03 -13.24 -8.13
N VAL A 71 -12.07 -12.45 -8.38
CA VAL A 71 -13.46 -12.88 -8.25
C VAL A 71 -13.91 -13.47 -9.59
N ASN A 72 -14.18 -14.78 -9.63
CA ASN A 72 -14.55 -15.53 -10.85
C ASN A 72 -16.08 -15.69 -11.06
N GLN A 73 -16.88 -15.36 -10.05
CA GLN A 73 -18.34 -15.48 -10.02
C GLN A 73 -18.97 -14.22 -9.40
N GLU A 74 -20.29 -14.04 -9.50
CA GLU A 74 -20.96 -12.92 -8.79
C GLU A 74 -20.94 -13.19 -7.28
N LEU A 75 -20.48 -12.22 -6.48
CA LEU A 75 -20.37 -12.32 -5.03
C LEU A 75 -20.97 -11.12 -4.31
N ASP A 76 -21.48 -11.35 -3.11
CA ASP A 76 -21.89 -10.32 -2.18
C ASP A 76 -20.69 -9.87 -1.32
N LEU A 77 -20.41 -8.57 -1.31
CA LEU A 77 -19.43 -7.93 -0.43
C LEU A 77 -20.12 -7.58 0.89
N LEU A 78 -19.68 -8.15 2.00
CA LEU A 78 -20.44 -8.13 3.26
C LEU A 78 -19.83 -7.22 4.35
N ALA A 79 -20.66 -6.71 5.26
CA ALA A 79 -20.21 -5.77 6.30
C ALA A 79 -19.37 -6.44 7.41
N TRP A 80 -19.54 -7.74 7.64
CA TRP A 80 -18.76 -8.55 8.59
C TRP A 80 -18.62 -9.99 8.06
N PRO A 81 -17.66 -10.81 8.55
CA PRO A 81 -17.39 -12.15 8.00
C PRO A 81 -18.43 -13.17 8.48
N HIS A 82 -19.65 -13.08 7.96
CA HIS A 82 -20.75 -14.01 8.24
C HIS A 82 -21.71 -14.05 7.06
N VAL A 83 -22.38 -15.19 6.81
CA VAL A 83 -23.28 -15.33 5.66
C VAL A 83 -24.54 -14.46 5.75
N ASP A 84 -25.03 -14.21 6.97
CA ASP A 84 -26.18 -13.33 7.24
C ASP A 84 -25.79 -11.85 7.44
N ALA A 85 -24.58 -11.46 7.04
CA ALA A 85 -24.11 -10.09 7.21
C ALA A 85 -24.82 -9.12 6.25
N GLN A 86 -24.85 -7.84 6.62
CA GLN A 86 -25.41 -6.82 5.74
C GLN A 86 -24.62 -6.72 4.43
N LEU A 87 -25.33 -6.77 3.30
CA LEU A 87 -24.78 -6.49 1.97
C LEU A 87 -24.26 -5.05 1.90
N VAL A 88 -22.98 -4.88 1.61
CA VAL A 88 -22.33 -3.60 1.32
C VAL A 88 -22.43 -3.30 -0.17
N ASN A 89 -22.06 -4.26 -1.02
CA ASN A 89 -22.01 -4.10 -2.47
C ASN A 89 -22.03 -5.46 -3.19
N LYS A 90 -22.14 -5.46 -4.52
CA LYS A 90 -21.97 -6.66 -5.35
C LYS A 90 -20.67 -6.61 -6.16
N LEU A 91 -19.99 -7.75 -6.20
CA LEU A 91 -18.80 -8.01 -6.98
C LEU A 91 -19.19 -8.80 -8.23
N LEU A 92 -18.68 -8.37 -9.40
CA LEU A 92 -18.89 -9.04 -10.67
C LEU A 92 -17.71 -9.97 -11.01
N PRO A 93 -17.95 -11.05 -11.79
CA PRO A 93 -16.87 -11.86 -12.37
C PRO A 93 -15.83 -11.00 -13.10
N GLY A 94 -14.56 -11.33 -12.93
CA GLY A 94 -13.42 -10.57 -13.47
C GLY A 94 -12.97 -9.40 -12.58
N THR A 95 -13.53 -9.23 -11.39
CA THR A 95 -13.06 -8.20 -10.45
C THR A 95 -11.81 -8.65 -9.70
N ILE A 96 -10.72 -7.89 -9.79
CA ILE A 96 -9.58 -8.03 -8.87
C ILE A 96 -9.84 -7.18 -7.63
N VAL A 97 -9.70 -7.81 -6.47
CA VAL A 97 -9.85 -7.17 -5.15
C VAL A 97 -8.50 -7.15 -4.43
N ALA A 98 -8.22 -6.06 -3.70
CA ALA A 98 -7.05 -5.96 -2.82
C ALA A 98 -7.41 -6.53 -1.45
N VAL A 99 -6.60 -7.44 -0.91
CA VAL A 99 -6.81 -8.07 0.40
C VAL A 99 -6.10 -7.24 1.46
N GLU A 100 -6.87 -6.72 2.41
CA GLU A 100 -6.33 -5.97 3.56
C GLU A 100 -6.08 -6.88 4.76
N TYR A 101 -7.00 -7.82 5.02
CA TYR A 101 -6.90 -8.79 6.12
C TYR A 101 -7.49 -10.15 5.74
N ALA A 102 -6.98 -11.22 6.36
CA ALA A 102 -7.70 -12.49 6.47
C ALA A 102 -8.14 -12.72 7.91
N ALA A 103 -9.27 -13.40 8.07
CA ALA A 103 -9.74 -13.84 9.38
C ALA A 103 -10.62 -15.09 9.29
N THR A 104 -10.71 -15.81 10.40
CA THR A 104 -11.77 -16.80 10.62
C THR A 104 -12.86 -16.23 11.53
N SER A 105 -14.10 -16.56 11.19
CA SER A 105 -15.32 -16.31 11.95
C SER A 105 -15.98 -17.65 12.25
N THR A 106 -16.95 -17.71 13.17
CA THR A 106 -17.50 -18.94 13.77
C THR A 106 -17.71 -20.08 12.76
N GLY A 107 -16.76 -21.01 12.73
CA GLY A 107 -16.57 -21.98 11.66
C GLY A 107 -15.07 -22.18 11.38
N SER A 108 -14.75 -22.87 10.29
CA SER A 108 -13.38 -23.03 9.78
C SER A 108 -13.17 -22.30 8.43
N ASP A 109 -14.16 -21.55 7.97
CA ASP A 109 -14.12 -20.82 6.71
C ASP A 109 -13.23 -19.57 6.88
N ARG A 110 -12.25 -19.40 5.98
CA ARG A 110 -11.47 -18.17 5.89
C ARG A 110 -12.25 -17.11 5.11
N TRP A 111 -12.26 -15.91 5.69
CA TRP A 111 -12.81 -14.71 5.10
C TRP A 111 -11.69 -13.71 4.83
N LEU A 112 -11.82 -12.97 3.74
CA LEU A 112 -10.92 -11.91 3.32
C LEU A 112 -11.65 -10.58 3.44
N PHE A 113 -11.08 -9.62 4.18
CA PHE A 113 -11.51 -8.23 4.12
C PHE A 113 -10.80 -7.58 2.95
N VAL A 114 -11.58 -7.05 2.01
CA VAL A 114 -11.07 -6.61 0.72
C VAL A 114 -11.54 -5.21 0.35
N THR A 115 -10.68 -4.48 -0.37
CA THR A 115 -11.03 -3.25 -1.10
C THR A 115 -11.25 -3.57 -2.57
N ILE A 116 -12.37 -3.10 -3.12
CA ILE A 116 -12.72 -3.20 -4.54
C ILE A 116 -12.30 -1.91 -5.27
N PRO A 117 -11.83 -1.96 -6.53
CA PRO A 117 -11.49 -0.77 -7.30
C PRO A 117 -12.75 0.08 -7.59
N THR A 118 -12.72 1.35 -7.21
CA THR A 118 -13.78 2.34 -7.47
C THR A 118 -13.20 3.58 -8.15
N TYR A 119 -13.84 4.02 -9.23
CA TYR A 119 -13.29 5.05 -10.12
C TYR A 119 -13.82 6.47 -9.87
N ASP A 120 -15.14 6.62 -9.66
CA ASP A 120 -15.77 7.96 -9.56
C ASP A 120 -16.21 8.31 -8.12
N CYS A 121 -16.76 7.35 -7.38
CA CYS A 121 -17.27 7.53 -6.02
C CYS A 121 -16.82 6.37 -5.11
N PRO A 122 -15.84 6.56 -4.21
CA PRO A 122 -15.41 5.54 -3.27
C PRO A 122 -16.38 5.43 -2.07
N CYS A 123 -17.55 4.86 -2.31
CA CYS A 123 -18.48 4.44 -1.26
C CYS A 123 -18.77 2.94 -1.37
N ASN A 124 -19.04 2.28 -0.24
CA ASN A 124 -19.37 0.86 -0.16
C ASN A 124 -18.37 -0.04 -0.93
N ASN A 125 -17.07 0.26 -0.82
CA ASN A 125 -16.01 -0.40 -1.57
C ASN A 125 -15.11 -1.32 -0.71
N ARG A 126 -15.45 -1.51 0.57
CA ARG A 126 -14.76 -2.41 1.49
C ARG A 126 -15.73 -3.36 2.18
N GLY A 127 -15.30 -4.59 2.39
CA GLY A 127 -16.12 -5.61 3.06
C GLY A 127 -15.48 -6.99 3.02
N TRP A 128 -16.22 -7.97 3.51
CA TRP A 128 -15.78 -9.35 3.63
C TRP A 128 -16.34 -10.23 2.52
N ILE A 129 -15.49 -11.12 2.00
CA ILE A 129 -15.85 -12.23 1.10
C ILE A 129 -15.19 -13.51 1.62
N LYS A 130 -15.64 -14.69 1.18
CA LYS A 130 -14.94 -15.95 1.51
C LYS A 130 -13.73 -16.14 0.60
N GLU A 131 -12.65 -16.70 1.15
CA GLU A 131 -11.47 -17.06 0.34
C GLU A 131 -11.82 -18.06 -0.77
N ILE A 132 -12.62 -19.09 -0.43
CA ILE A 132 -12.98 -20.21 -1.32
C ILE A 132 -13.74 -19.79 -2.58
N ASP A 133 -14.42 -18.64 -2.52
CA ASP A 133 -15.20 -18.08 -3.62
C ASP A 133 -14.35 -17.21 -4.57
N THR A 134 -13.03 -17.17 -4.35
CA THR A 134 -12.05 -16.42 -5.16
C THR A 134 -10.93 -17.32 -5.65
N GLU A 135 -10.23 -16.89 -6.69
CA GLU A 135 -9.02 -17.53 -7.20
C GLU A 135 -7.77 -16.68 -6.96
N GLU A 136 -6.61 -17.34 -6.93
CA GLU A 136 -5.32 -16.69 -7.11
C GLU A 136 -5.20 -16.19 -8.57
N ILE A 137 -4.70 -14.97 -8.76
CA ILE A 137 -4.45 -14.45 -10.11
C ILE A 137 -3.12 -15.05 -10.61
N THR A 138 -3.17 -15.65 -11.78
CA THR A 138 -2.07 -16.35 -12.44
C THR A 138 -1.90 -15.78 -13.85
N GLU A 139 -0.76 -16.07 -14.49
CA GLU A 139 -0.55 -15.74 -15.92
C GLU A 139 -1.70 -16.25 -16.81
N ALA A 140 -2.30 -17.40 -16.47
CA ALA A 140 -3.36 -18.03 -17.25
C ALA A 140 -4.75 -17.38 -17.07
N ASN A 141 -5.10 -16.89 -15.87
CA ASN A 141 -6.42 -16.28 -15.61
C ASN A 141 -6.39 -14.74 -15.52
N ARG A 142 -5.23 -14.05 -15.49
CA ARG A 142 -5.17 -12.58 -15.39
C ARG A 142 -5.94 -11.85 -16.49
N MET A 143 -5.96 -12.38 -17.71
CA MET A 143 -6.72 -11.81 -18.84
C MET A 143 -8.25 -11.88 -18.65
N THR A 144 -8.74 -12.66 -17.69
CA THR A 144 -10.17 -12.68 -17.31
C THR A 144 -10.52 -11.55 -16.34
N ALA A 145 -9.51 -10.89 -15.76
CA ALA A 145 -9.73 -9.69 -14.96
C ALA A 145 -10.12 -8.54 -15.88
N ASN A 146 -11.38 -8.14 -15.81
CA ASN A 146 -11.89 -6.98 -16.51
C ASN A 146 -11.74 -5.70 -15.68
N ASN A 147 -11.59 -5.78 -14.35
CA ASN A 147 -11.66 -4.62 -13.47
C ASN A 147 -10.40 -4.46 -12.59
N GLY A 148 -9.96 -3.22 -12.40
CA GLY A 148 -8.78 -2.87 -11.59
C GLY A 148 -7.43 -2.79 -12.34
N ILE A 149 -7.43 -2.89 -13.67
CA ILE A 149 -6.20 -2.81 -14.49
C ILE A 149 -5.49 -1.46 -14.36
N THR A 150 -4.17 -1.45 -14.54
CA THR A 150 -3.32 -0.25 -14.70
C THR A 150 -3.09 0.06 -16.18
N ILE A 151 -3.15 1.33 -16.52
CA ILE A 151 -2.67 1.90 -17.77
C ILE A 151 -1.49 2.80 -17.39
N TYR A 152 -0.31 2.51 -17.95
CA TYR A 152 0.95 3.16 -17.55
C TYR A 152 1.23 4.45 -18.31
N ILE A 153 2.03 5.33 -17.72
CA ILE A 153 2.56 6.52 -18.38
C ILE A 153 3.34 6.16 -19.67
N GLY A 154 3.06 6.89 -20.74
CA GLY A 154 3.59 6.64 -22.08
C GLY A 154 2.93 5.52 -22.88
N THR A 155 1.90 4.86 -22.35
CA THR A 155 1.05 3.97 -23.16
C THR A 155 0.40 4.78 -24.30
N LYS A 156 0.45 4.24 -25.53
CA LYS A 156 -0.24 4.78 -26.71
C LYS A 156 -1.67 4.25 -26.74
N VAL A 157 -2.65 5.15 -26.83
CA VAL A 157 -4.09 4.84 -26.85
C VAL A 157 -4.78 5.53 -28.02
N TYR A 158 -5.93 5.00 -28.42
CA TYR A 158 -6.73 5.50 -29.54
C TYR A 158 -8.10 5.93 -29.01
N GLU A 159 -8.34 7.24 -28.97
CA GLU A 159 -9.60 7.84 -28.52
C GLU A 159 -10.62 7.84 -29.66
N VAL A 160 -11.15 6.65 -29.96
CA VAL A 160 -12.11 6.39 -31.04
C VAL A 160 -13.27 5.54 -30.53
N ASP A 161 -14.46 5.71 -31.12
CA ASP A 161 -15.67 4.95 -30.75
C ASP A 161 -15.49 3.43 -31.01
N ASP A 162 -14.78 3.06 -32.08
CA ASP A 162 -14.49 1.67 -32.44
C ASP A 162 -13.11 1.55 -33.11
N ILE A 163 -12.45 0.40 -32.95
CA ILE A 163 -11.09 0.19 -33.45
C ILE A 163 -11.08 -0.39 -34.88
N ASP A 164 -10.39 0.29 -35.78
CA ASP A 164 -10.05 -0.22 -37.12
C ASP A 164 -8.52 -0.29 -37.26
N PRO A 165 -7.90 -1.48 -37.18
CA PRO A 165 -6.46 -1.66 -37.34
C PRO A 165 -5.91 -1.21 -38.71
N GLU A 166 -6.73 -1.13 -39.76
CA GLU A 166 -6.32 -0.67 -41.09
C GLU A 166 -6.41 0.87 -41.24
N ALA A 167 -7.11 1.55 -40.34
CA ALA A 167 -7.40 2.99 -40.41
C ALA A 167 -7.14 3.74 -39.09
N LEU A 168 -6.15 3.31 -38.31
CA LEU A 168 -5.79 3.91 -37.02
C LEU A 168 -5.44 5.42 -37.16
N SER A 169 -6.01 6.23 -36.28
CA SER A 169 -5.61 7.63 -36.09
C SER A 169 -4.21 7.73 -35.47
N GLU A 170 -3.67 8.94 -35.39
CA GLU A 170 -2.54 9.20 -34.48
C GLU A 170 -2.97 8.84 -33.03
N PRO A 171 -2.14 8.07 -32.29
CA PRO A 171 -2.45 7.70 -30.92
C PRO A 171 -2.18 8.86 -29.95
N VAL A 172 -3.06 9.00 -28.96
CA VAL A 172 -2.84 9.85 -27.79
C VAL A 172 -1.90 9.11 -26.83
N MET A 173 -1.03 9.85 -26.15
CA MET A 173 -0.13 9.28 -25.14
C MET A 173 -0.70 9.51 -23.73
N ILE A 174 -0.63 8.50 -22.88
CA ILE A 174 -1.04 8.62 -21.48
C ILE A 174 0.03 9.36 -20.66
N GLU A 175 -0.37 10.41 -19.96
CA GLU A 175 0.53 11.32 -19.24
C GLU A 175 0.76 10.95 -17.75
N TYR A 176 0.01 10.00 -17.21
CA TYR A 176 0.12 9.54 -15.83
C TYR A 176 -0.43 8.12 -15.67
N ASN A 177 0.08 7.37 -14.70
CA ASN A 177 -0.45 6.06 -14.36
C ASN A 177 -1.92 6.19 -13.89
N MET A 178 -2.83 5.44 -14.50
CA MET A 178 -4.25 5.45 -14.15
C MET A 178 -4.83 4.04 -14.06
N ARG A 179 -6.01 3.92 -13.45
CA ARG A 179 -6.76 2.66 -13.35
C ARG A 179 -7.95 2.67 -14.29
N GLY A 180 -8.25 1.50 -14.85
CA GLY A 180 -9.39 1.32 -15.75
C GLY A 180 -10.04 -0.06 -15.66
N ARG A 181 -11.03 -0.27 -16.53
CA ARG A 181 -11.76 -1.52 -16.74
C ARG A 181 -11.70 -1.87 -18.22
N ILE A 182 -11.45 -3.14 -18.55
CA ILE A 182 -11.61 -3.71 -19.89
C ILE A 182 -13.11 -3.92 -20.14
N ASP A 183 -13.64 -3.29 -21.18
CA ASP A 183 -15.03 -3.45 -21.63
C ASP A 183 -15.15 -4.49 -22.76
N GLU A 184 -14.18 -4.51 -23.68
CA GLU A 184 -14.09 -5.44 -24.81
C GLU A 184 -12.62 -5.78 -25.09
N ILE A 185 -12.35 -7.00 -25.59
CA ILE A 185 -11.09 -7.36 -26.25
C ILE A 185 -11.41 -7.78 -27.68
N ARG A 186 -10.75 -7.15 -28.65
CA ARG A 186 -10.88 -7.45 -30.07
C ARG A 186 -9.50 -7.54 -30.71
N ASP A 187 -9.20 -8.71 -31.26
CA ASP A 187 -7.89 -9.06 -31.84
C ASP A 187 -6.72 -8.74 -30.89
N ASP A 188 -5.89 -7.75 -31.22
CA ASP A 188 -4.75 -7.30 -30.40
C ASP A 188 -5.04 -6.06 -29.53
N TYR A 189 -6.28 -5.57 -29.55
CA TYR A 189 -6.72 -4.36 -28.85
C TYR A 189 -7.75 -4.67 -27.75
N ALA A 190 -7.85 -3.75 -26.80
CA ALA A 190 -8.86 -3.75 -25.75
C ALA A 190 -9.49 -2.36 -25.61
N ALA A 191 -10.81 -2.32 -25.50
CA ALA A 191 -11.57 -1.11 -25.16
C ALA A 191 -11.55 -0.93 -23.64
N ILE A 192 -11.12 0.24 -23.18
CA ILE A 192 -10.89 0.56 -21.77
C ILE A 192 -11.75 1.75 -21.36
N SER A 193 -12.48 1.61 -20.25
CA SER A 193 -13.10 2.72 -19.51
C SER A 193 -12.25 3.09 -18.29
N THR A 194 -12.09 4.39 -18.01
CA THR A 194 -11.42 4.89 -16.79
C THR A 194 -12.32 5.85 -16.00
N GLY A 195 -11.90 6.22 -14.78
CA GLY A 195 -12.59 7.22 -13.98
C GLY A 195 -12.73 8.56 -14.70
N GLY A 196 -13.81 9.29 -14.41
CA GLY A 196 -14.21 10.49 -15.15
C GLY A 196 -14.88 10.21 -16.50
N GLY A 197 -15.16 8.95 -16.84
CA GLY A 197 -15.88 8.56 -18.05
C GLY A 197 -15.09 8.62 -19.35
N ARG A 198 -13.74 8.66 -19.27
CA ARG A 198 -12.86 8.59 -20.45
C ARG A 198 -12.80 7.15 -20.97
N THR A 199 -12.89 6.99 -22.29
CA THR A 199 -12.85 5.69 -22.96
C THR A 199 -11.87 5.72 -24.12
N PHE A 200 -11.08 4.65 -24.28
CA PHE A 200 -10.10 4.53 -25.37
C PHE A 200 -9.77 3.07 -25.68
N TRP A 201 -9.22 2.83 -26.86
CA TRP A 201 -8.65 1.54 -27.22
C TRP A 201 -7.13 1.54 -27.00
N MET A 202 -6.57 0.43 -26.52
CA MET A 202 -5.12 0.24 -26.38
C MET A 202 -4.73 -1.19 -26.77
N ARG A 203 -3.45 -1.45 -27.00
CA ARG A 203 -2.99 -2.82 -27.24
C ARG A 203 -3.12 -3.65 -25.97
N LYS A 204 -3.59 -4.90 -26.10
CA LYS A 204 -3.79 -5.80 -24.94
C LYS A 204 -2.48 -6.15 -24.21
N GLU A 205 -1.34 -6.11 -24.91
CA GLU A 205 0.01 -6.33 -24.34
C GLU A 205 0.49 -5.18 -23.46
N ASP A 206 -0.08 -3.98 -23.63
CA ASP A 206 0.28 -2.81 -22.83
C ASP A 206 -0.43 -2.76 -21.48
N ILE A 207 -1.49 -3.56 -21.28
CA ILE A 207 -2.31 -3.59 -20.06
C ILE A 207 -1.48 -4.06 -18.85
N GLY A 208 -1.44 -3.24 -17.81
CA GLY A 208 -0.92 -3.61 -16.50
C GLY A 208 -1.96 -4.41 -15.72
N PHE A 209 -1.82 -5.73 -15.68
CA PHE A 209 -2.63 -6.53 -14.76
C PHE A 209 -2.07 -6.40 -13.33
N PRO A 210 -2.91 -6.13 -12.31
CA PRO A 210 -2.47 -6.17 -10.93
C PRO A 210 -2.33 -7.64 -10.49
N VAL A 211 -1.18 -8.23 -10.84
CA VAL A 211 -0.73 -9.58 -10.42
C VAL A 211 -0.72 -9.64 -8.87
N PRO A 212 -0.99 -10.80 -8.23
CA PRO A 212 -0.87 -10.88 -6.78
C PRO A 212 0.58 -10.70 -6.44
N GLU A 213 0.81 -9.81 -5.50
CA GLU A 213 2.10 -9.71 -4.86
C GLU A 213 2.07 -10.91 -3.91
N THR A 214 2.86 -11.96 -4.24
CA THR A 214 3.37 -12.81 -3.16
C THR A 214 4.07 -11.84 -2.23
N ILE A 215 3.70 -11.82 -0.96
CA ILE A 215 4.43 -11.05 0.04
C ILE A 215 5.83 -11.67 0.12
N LYS A 216 6.76 -11.18 -0.72
CA LYS A 216 8.20 -11.29 -0.52
C LYS A 216 8.40 -10.80 0.91
N ARG A 217 8.78 -11.72 1.80
CA ARG A 217 8.71 -11.57 3.26
C ARG A 217 8.97 -10.14 3.66
N HIS A 218 7.90 -9.51 4.16
CA HIS A 218 7.77 -8.09 4.47
C HIS A 218 9.14 -7.41 4.70
N LEU A 219 9.62 -6.68 3.68
CA LEU A 219 10.94 -6.04 3.65
C LEU A 219 11.03 -4.83 4.62
N GLY A 220 10.24 -4.81 5.70
CA GLY A 220 10.19 -3.74 6.71
C GLY A 220 11.48 -3.57 7.54
N ILE A 221 12.52 -4.34 7.25
CA ILE A 221 13.91 -4.11 7.70
C ILE A 221 14.63 -3.16 6.74
N TYR A 222 14.36 -3.28 5.43
CA TYR A 222 15.00 -2.55 4.34
C TYR A 222 14.35 -1.19 4.04
N ASP A 223 13.04 -1.06 4.28
CA ASP A 223 12.30 0.22 4.22
C ASP A 223 12.85 1.31 5.17
N LYS A 224 13.87 0.98 5.97
CA LYS A 224 14.41 1.82 7.04
C LYS A 224 15.94 1.98 7.03
N ASN A 225 16.65 1.53 6.00
CA ASN A 225 18.08 1.79 5.90
C ASN A 225 18.60 1.65 4.45
N LEU A 226 18.90 2.79 3.82
CA LEU A 226 19.53 2.87 2.50
C LEU A 226 20.89 2.16 2.49
N ASP A 227 21.76 2.46 3.46
CA ASP A 227 23.11 1.92 3.53
C ASP A 227 23.10 0.39 3.67
N SER A 228 22.16 -0.17 4.44
CA SER A 228 21.95 -1.63 4.50
C SER A 228 21.45 -2.24 3.18
N LEU A 229 20.62 -1.51 2.42
CA LEU A 229 20.21 -1.92 1.07
C LEU A 229 21.39 -1.88 0.10
N LEU A 230 22.21 -0.83 0.15
CA LEU A 230 23.42 -0.69 -0.66
C LEU A 230 24.45 -1.76 -0.35
N GLU A 231 24.70 -2.06 0.93
CA GLU A 231 25.55 -3.20 1.34
C GLU A 231 25.00 -4.51 0.76
N ALA A 232 23.69 -4.76 0.89
CA ALA A 232 23.05 -5.96 0.35
C ALA A 232 23.22 -6.06 -1.19
N PHE A 233 22.98 -4.97 -1.93
CA PHE A 233 23.23 -4.91 -3.38
C PHE A 233 24.70 -5.06 -3.76
N SER A 234 25.65 -4.68 -2.89
CA SER A 234 27.09 -4.89 -3.10
C SER A 234 27.52 -6.34 -2.84
N SER A 235 26.79 -7.07 -2.00
CA SER A 235 27.08 -8.45 -1.60
C SER A 235 26.62 -9.51 -2.61
N VAL A 236 25.73 -9.13 -3.53
CA VAL A 236 25.20 -10.02 -4.57
C VAL A 236 26.10 -9.98 -5.80
N ASP A 237 26.89 -11.03 -6.00
CA ASP A 237 27.72 -11.24 -7.18
C ASP A 237 26.85 -11.38 -8.46
N THR A 238 26.68 -10.26 -9.16
CA THR A 238 26.29 -10.13 -10.58
C THR A 238 24.99 -10.81 -11.03
N ASN A 239 23.92 -10.01 -11.20
CA ASN A 239 22.85 -10.26 -12.19
C ASN A 239 22.16 -8.95 -12.60
N ALA A 240 22.93 -7.87 -12.80
CA ALA A 240 22.39 -6.65 -13.41
C ALA A 240 22.02 -6.94 -14.88
N ALA A 241 20.74 -6.83 -15.21
CA ALA A 241 20.24 -6.91 -16.57
C ALA A 241 20.69 -5.66 -17.34
N VAL A 242 21.68 -5.83 -18.21
CA VAL A 242 22.15 -4.77 -19.13
C VAL A 242 21.16 -4.64 -20.28
N ILE A 243 20.75 -3.41 -20.57
CA ILE A 243 19.81 -3.09 -21.64
C ILE A 243 20.59 -2.58 -22.84
N THR A 244 20.33 -3.18 -24.00
CA THR A 244 20.89 -2.75 -25.28
C THR A 244 19.77 -2.29 -26.19
N TYR A 245 19.85 -1.06 -26.67
CA TYR A 245 18.93 -0.48 -27.65
C TYR A 245 19.52 -0.53 -29.05
N THR A 246 18.66 -0.73 -30.04
CA THR A 246 18.95 -0.49 -31.47
C THR A 246 18.97 1.01 -31.76
N ASP A 247 19.59 1.41 -32.89
CA ASP A 247 19.58 2.81 -33.34
C ASP A 247 18.15 3.32 -33.59
N GLU A 248 17.25 2.44 -34.05
CA GLU A 248 15.84 2.75 -34.30
C GLU A 248 15.08 3.03 -32.99
N GLU A 249 15.26 2.18 -31.96
CA GLU A 249 14.72 2.43 -30.62
C GLU A 249 15.31 3.71 -30.00
N LEU A 250 16.60 3.97 -30.15
CA LEU A 250 17.21 5.21 -29.64
C LEU A 250 16.62 6.46 -30.30
N LEU A 251 16.27 6.40 -31.59
CA LEU A 251 15.56 7.49 -32.27
C LEU A 251 14.12 7.66 -31.76
N GLU A 252 13.38 6.56 -31.55
CA GLU A 252 12.04 6.61 -30.96
C GLU A 252 12.06 7.19 -29.54
N LEU A 253 12.99 6.74 -28.70
CA LEU A 253 13.15 7.22 -27.32
C LEU A 253 13.62 8.68 -27.29
N ALA A 254 14.51 9.10 -28.19
CA ALA A 254 14.91 10.51 -28.27
C ALA A 254 13.74 11.44 -28.55
N GLU A 255 12.81 11.04 -29.42
CA GLU A 255 11.60 11.81 -29.74
C GLU A 255 10.47 11.65 -28.69
N HIS A 256 10.61 10.76 -27.72
CA HIS A 256 9.59 10.50 -26.71
C HIS A 256 9.55 11.61 -25.64
N PRO A 257 8.36 12.17 -25.31
CA PRO A 257 8.26 13.29 -24.36
C PRO A 257 8.71 12.90 -22.95
N PHE A 258 8.38 11.69 -22.49
CA PHE A 258 8.83 11.19 -21.18
C PHE A 258 10.30 10.78 -21.12
N HIS A 259 11.07 10.93 -22.21
CA HIS A 259 12.52 10.69 -22.16
C HIS A 259 13.33 11.98 -22.02
N GLN A 260 12.68 13.16 -21.92
CA GLN A 260 13.40 14.43 -21.76
C GLN A 260 13.90 14.66 -20.32
N ASN A 261 13.20 14.14 -19.30
CA ASN A 261 13.62 14.11 -17.89
C ASN A 261 13.90 12.65 -17.47
N TYR A 262 14.83 12.42 -16.54
CA TYR A 262 15.13 11.10 -16.00
C TYR A 262 13.96 10.54 -15.17
N ASP A 263 13.21 11.39 -14.43
CA ASP A 263 12.06 10.96 -13.62
C ASP A 263 11.00 10.26 -14.47
N SER A 264 10.52 10.95 -15.51
CA SER A 264 9.49 10.41 -16.40
C SER A 264 10.03 9.28 -17.30
N ALA A 265 11.34 9.25 -17.57
CA ALA A 265 11.97 8.14 -18.29
C ALA A 265 12.03 6.87 -17.41
N LEU A 266 12.27 7.04 -16.10
CA LEU A 266 12.25 5.98 -15.11
C LEU A 266 10.84 5.43 -14.91
N GLU A 267 9.84 6.31 -14.74
CA GLU A 267 8.44 5.91 -14.64
C GLU A 267 7.95 5.18 -15.91
N HIS A 268 8.28 5.73 -17.09
CA HIS A 268 7.97 5.08 -18.37
C HIS A 268 8.61 3.70 -18.47
N TYR A 269 9.88 3.56 -18.07
CA TYR A 269 10.56 2.27 -18.07
C TYR A 269 9.93 1.28 -17.09
N ALA A 270 9.64 1.70 -15.85
CA ALA A 270 9.00 0.86 -14.85
C ALA A 270 7.60 0.39 -15.30
N GLY A 271 6.80 1.28 -15.89
CA GLY A 271 5.49 0.92 -16.43
C GLY A 271 5.57 0.02 -17.67
N LYS A 272 6.42 0.37 -18.66
CA LYS A 272 6.50 -0.35 -19.94
C LYS A 272 7.23 -1.68 -19.85
N ALA A 273 8.42 -1.72 -19.24
CA ALA A 273 9.30 -2.88 -19.23
C ALA A 273 9.09 -3.76 -17.99
N LEU A 274 8.90 -3.17 -16.81
CA LEU A 274 8.73 -3.92 -15.55
C LEU A 274 7.26 -4.19 -15.21
N LYS A 275 6.30 -3.49 -15.84
CA LYS A 275 4.86 -3.51 -15.54
C LYS A 275 4.59 -3.23 -14.05
N LYS A 276 5.22 -2.18 -13.51
CA LYS A 276 5.15 -1.78 -12.09
C LYS A 276 4.92 -0.28 -11.93
N GLU A 277 4.35 0.10 -10.79
CA GLU A 277 4.25 1.50 -10.34
C GLU A 277 5.35 1.78 -9.30
N ILE A 278 6.04 2.92 -9.44
CA ILE A 278 7.03 3.40 -8.48
C ILE A 278 6.32 3.94 -7.23
N GLU A 279 6.89 3.65 -6.06
CA GLU A 279 6.52 4.24 -4.76
C GLU A 279 7.43 5.44 -4.46
N SER A 280 8.75 5.24 -4.59
CA SER A 280 9.78 6.27 -4.39
C SER A 280 11.11 5.85 -5.03
N TYR A 281 12.05 6.78 -5.15
CA TYR A 281 13.43 6.50 -5.57
C TYR A 281 14.40 7.49 -4.95
N GLN A 282 15.68 7.15 -4.95
CA GLN A 282 16.77 7.97 -4.45
C GLN A 282 18.03 7.77 -5.32
N THR A 283 18.75 8.85 -5.61
CA THR A 283 20.07 8.78 -6.27
C THR A 283 21.12 8.20 -5.31
N ILE A 284 21.92 7.26 -5.81
CA ILE A 284 22.97 6.54 -5.05
C ILE A 284 24.32 6.53 -5.77
N SER A 285 24.46 7.35 -6.82
CA SER A 285 25.72 7.58 -7.53
C SER A 285 26.29 8.94 -7.19
N ASP A 286 27.62 9.03 -7.14
CA ASP A 286 28.42 10.26 -7.06
C ASP A 286 28.51 11.02 -8.41
N THR A 287 27.77 10.56 -9.42
CA THR A 287 27.79 11.03 -10.81
C THR A 287 26.40 11.35 -11.33
N ILE A 288 26.28 12.47 -12.06
CA ILE A 288 25.04 12.89 -12.72
C ILE A 288 24.76 12.05 -13.98
N ASN A 289 25.80 11.66 -14.72
CA ASN A 289 25.66 10.88 -15.95
C ASN A 289 26.88 9.95 -16.15
N PRO A 290 26.71 8.61 -16.13
CA PRO A 290 25.47 7.90 -15.81
C PRO A 290 25.03 8.16 -14.35
N ARG A 291 23.72 8.07 -14.10
CA ARG A 291 23.10 8.18 -12.77
C ARG A 291 22.67 6.80 -12.31
N THR A 292 22.83 6.46 -11.04
CA THR A 292 22.30 5.22 -10.47
C THR A 292 21.32 5.55 -9.35
N LEU A 293 20.18 4.87 -9.36
CA LEU A 293 19.03 5.09 -8.51
C LEU A 293 18.69 3.80 -7.77
N LEU A 294 18.33 3.93 -6.50
CA LEU A 294 17.59 2.91 -5.79
C LEU A 294 16.10 3.23 -5.94
N VAL A 295 15.31 2.27 -6.42
CA VAL A 295 13.90 2.46 -6.79
C VAL A 295 13.04 1.47 -6.00
N LYS A 296 12.12 2.00 -5.21
CA LYS A 296 11.10 1.24 -4.50
C LYS A 296 9.81 1.24 -5.32
N MET A 297 9.28 0.05 -5.59
CA MET A 297 8.01 -0.15 -6.29
C MET A 297 6.88 -0.31 -5.27
N ARG A 298 5.64 0.02 -5.67
CA ARG A 298 4.45 -0.10 -4.81
C ARG A 298 4.11 -1.53 -4.38
N ASP A 299 4.65 -2.53 -5.07
CA ASP A 299 4.59 -3.95 -4.67
C ASP A 299 5.73 -4.36 -3.73
N HIS A 300 6.38 -3.38 -3.11
CA HIS A 300 7.55 -3.49 -2.25
C HIS A 300 8.79 -4.12 -2.89
N SER A 301 8.81 -4.35 -4.21
CA SER A 301 10.04 -4.77 -4.88
C SER A 301 11.02 -3.61 -5.03
N ILE A 302 12.30 -3.87 -4.77
CA ILE A 302 13.37 -2.87 -4.78
C ILE A 302 14.31 -3.17 -5.94
N TYR A 303 14.69 -2.14 -6.67
CA TYR A 303 15.57 -2.20 -7.83
C TYR A 303 16.74 -1.23 -7.69
N LYS A 304 17.94 -1.65 -8.10
CA LYS A 304 19.01 -0.71 -8.46
C LYS A 304 18.93 -0.47 -9.96
N VAL A 305 18.78 0.77 -10.40
CA VAL A 305 18.59 1.16 -11.80
C VAL A 305 19.68 2.15 -12.20
N THR A 306 20.40 1.89 -13.29
CA THR A 306 21.35 2.85 -13.87
C THR A 306 20.76 3.47 -15.13
N MET A 307 20.85 4.79 -15.22
CA MET A 307 20.36 5.62 -16.31
C MET A 307 21.50 6.42 -16.94
N GLU A 308 21.38 6.72 -18.23
CA GLU A 308 22.35 7.52 -18.98
C GLU A 308 21.62 8.61 -19.77
N LYS A 309 22.14 9.84 -19.72
CA LYS A 309 21.72 10.94 -20.58
C LYS A 309 22.52 10.89 -21.89
N ARG A 310 21.82 10.62 -22.98
CA ARG A 310 22.32 10.71 -24.36
C ARG A 310 22.09 12.12 -24.89
N TYR A 311 22.92 12.57 -25.83
CA TYR A 311 22.91 13.94 -26.36
C TYR A 311 22.59 14.05 -27.86
N ALA A 312 22.50 12.93 -28.57
CA ALA A 312 22.24 12.86 -30.01
C ALA A 312 21.13 11.83 -30.27
N PRO A 313 20.11 12.12 -31.11
CA PRO A 313 19.98 13.32 -31.97
C PRO A 313 19.66 14.62 -31.20
N LYS A 314 19.11 14.51 -30.00
CA LYS A 314 18.90 15.59 -29.01
C LYS A 314 19.14 15.03 -27.59
N PRO A 315 19.10 15.83 -26.51
CA PRO A 315 19.21 15.30 -25.15
C PRO A 315 18.02 14.41 -24.77
N PHE A 316 18.29 13.22 -24.22
CA PHE A 316 17.27 12.33 -23.64
C PHE A 316 17.89 11.31 -22.68
N TRP A 317 17.07 10.74 -21.79
CA TRP A 317 17.45 9.75 -20.79
C TRP A 317 17.03 8.34 -21.19
N ILE A 318 17.85 7.35 -20.87
CA ILE A 318 17.55 5.91 -21.03
C ILE A 318 17.96 5.13 -19.80
N VAL A 319 17.30 3.99 -19.54
CA VAL A 319 17.77 3.01 -18.55
C VAL A 319 18.79 2.09 -19.25
N THR A 320 20.00 1.98 -18.73
CA THR A 320 21.07 1.16 -19.31
C THR A 320 21.28 -0.15 -18.57
N SER A 321 20.89 -0.23 -17.30
CA SER A 321 20.76 -1.50 -16.59
C SER A 321 19.80 -1.41 -15.41
N TYR A 322 19.29 -2.57 -14.98
CA TYR A 322 18.62 -2.71 -13.68
C TYR A 322 19.02 -4.01 -13.00
N MET A 323 18.87 -4.06 -11.68
CA MET A 323 19.09 -5.25 -10.86
C MET A 323 17.96 -5.33 -9.84
N ASP A 324 17.20 -6.43 -9.82
CA ASP A 324 16.19 -6.66 -8.81
C ASP A 324 16.83 -7.12 -7.49
N PHE A 325 16.28 -6.66 -6.37
CA PHE A 325 16.67 -7.21 -5.07
C PHE A 325 15.97 -8.56 -4.84
N TYR A 326 16.79 -9.60 -4.67
CA TYR A 326 16.36 -10.88 -4.16
C TYR A 326 17.09 -11.15 -2.83
N GLU A 327 16.33 -11.28 -1.75
CA GLU A 327 16.88 -11.50 -0.41
C GLU A 327 17.67 -12.83 -0.36
N SER A 328 18.99 -12.73 -0.16
CA SER A 328 19.88 -13.89 -0.06
C SER A 328 20.73 -13.88 1.22
N GLY A 329 20.08 -13.71 2.38
CA GLY A 329 20.69 -13.96 3.68
C GLY A 329 20.63 -12.79 4.66
N TYR A 330 21.31 -12.97 5.80
CA TYR A 330 21.34 -12.03 6.91
C TYR A 330 22.05 -10.73 6.54
N VAL A 331 21.31 -9.63 6.49
CA VAL A 331 21.88 -8.28 6.53
C VAL A 331 22.03 -7.84 7.99
N LYS A 332 23.10 -7.10 8.27
CA LYS A 332 23.44 -6.63 9.62
C LYS A 332 22.43 -5.56 10.05
N GLN A 333 21.84 -5.72 11.23
CA GLN A 333 20.97 -4.68 11.82
C GLN A 333 21.83 -3.50 12.30
N ASP A 334 22.18 -2.62 11.37
CA ASP A 334 22.59 -1.26 11.72
C ASP A 334 21.34 -0.40 11.99
N ARG A 335 21.50 0.63 12.84
CA ARG A 335 20.37 1.42 13.36
C ARG A 335 19.64 2.14 12.22
N PRO A 336 18.31 1.99 12.11
CA PRO A 336 17.56 2.49 10.97
C PRO A 336 17.39 4.02 10.98
N TYR A 337 17.19 4.56 9.77
CA TYR A 337 16.71 5.92 9.55
C TYR A 337 15.64 5.93 8.43
N LEU A 338 14.75 6.91 8.49
CA LEU A 338 13.63 7.08 7.58
C LEU A 338 13.72 8.46 6.92
N LEU A 339 13.54 8.52 5.60
CA LEU A 339 13.18 9.78 4.95
C LEU A 339 11.74 10.14 5.36
N LYS A 340 11.50 11.44 5.57
CA LYS A 340 10.22 11.97 6.06
C LYS A 340 9.76 13.18 5.28
N SER A 341 8.45 13.36 5.16
CA SER A 341 7.87 14.66 4.85
C SER A 341 7.65 15.48 6.14
N VAL A 342 7.51 16.80 6.00
CA VAL A 342 7.29 17.71 7.14
C VAL A 342 6.00 17.38 7.90
N GLU A 343 4.98 16.92 7.18
CA GLU A 343 3.67 16.53 7.72
C GLU A 343 3.72 15.28 8.60
N GLU A 344 4.72 14.43 8.44
CA GLU A 344 4.93 13.23 9.25
C GLU A 344 5.62 13.52 10.59
N LEU A 345 6.31 14.66 10.72
CA LEU A 345 7.10 14.98 11.92
C LEU A 345 6.23 15.26 13.15
N PRO A 346 6.68 14.91 14.38
CA PRO A 346 6.09 15.40 15.62
C PRO A 346 6.11 16.94 15.70
N ASN A 347 5.15 17.53 16.41
CA ASN A 347 4.92 18.99 16.45
C ASN A 347 6.18 19.86 16.66
N GLU A 348 7.11 19.43 17.53
CA GLU A 348 8.35 20.18 17.82
C GLU A 348 9.33 20.12 16.64
N ALA A 349 9.59 18.92 16.10
CA ALA A 349 10.43 18.74 14.93
C ALA A 349 9.80 19.38 13.68
N ARG A 350 8.46 19.35 13.55
CA ARG A 350 7.75 20.02 12.46
C ARG A 350 7.98 21.53 12.47
N ALA A 351 7.71 22.20 13.59
CA ALA A 351 7.90 23.65 13.71
C ALA A 351 9.37 24.07 13.53
N TRP A 352 10.31 23.20 13.90
CA TRP A 352 11.73 23.38 13.61
C TRP A 352 12.05 23.29 12.11
N ALA A 353 11.54 22.27 11.42
CA ALA A 353 11.75 22.07 9.98
C ALA A 353 11.08 23.16 9.14
N GLU A 354 9.81 23.48 9.41
CA GLU A 354 9.04 24.54 8.74
C GLU A 354 9.81 25.88 8.77
N LYS A 355 10.34 26.27 9.94
CA LYS A 355 11.14 27.49 10.08
C LYS A 355 12.40 27.49 9.22
N LEU A 356 13.13 26.37 9.14
CA LEU A 356 14.34 26.28 8.31
C LEU A 356 14.01 26.29 6.82
N LEU A 357 12.85 25.76 6.42
CA LEU A 357 12.37 25.81 5.04
C LEU A 357 12.03 27.23 4.58
N GLU A 358 11.67 28.16 5.48
CA GLU A 358 11.40 29.57 5.18
C GLU A 358 12.64 30.41 4.81
N GLU A 359 13.87 30.00 5.17
CA GLU A 359 15.09 30.77 4.87
C GLU A 359 15.35 30.87 3.34
N GLU A 360 16.11 31.85 2.85
CA GLU A 360 16.39 31.97 1.39
C GLU A 360 17.59 31.12 0.93
N ASP A 361 18.55 30.86 1.83
CA ASP A 361 19.83 30.20 1.56
C ASP A 361 19.81 28.67 1.86
N TRP A 362 20.89 28.02 1.46
CA TRP A 362 21.22 26.63 1.80
C TRP A 362 21.34 26.43 3.31
N GLU A 363 20.54 25.53 3.89
CA GLU A 363 20.53 25.25 5.33
C GLU A 363 20.79 23.78 5.64
N LYS A 364 21.44 23.53 6.79
CA LYS A 364 21.65 22.19 7.32
C LYS A 364 21.70 22.19 8.84
N ALA A 365 20.82 21.40 9.46
CA ALA A 365 20.64 21.39 10.90
C ALA A 365 20.08 20.05 11.38
N TYR A 366 20.08 19.87 12.69
CA TYR A 366 19.40 18.75 13.34
C TYR A 366 18.75 19.17 14.66
N ILE A 367 17.79 18.38 15.13
CA ILE A 367 17.16 18.50 16.44
C ILE A 367 16.92 17.09 17.02
N THR A 368 17.05 16.92 18.33
CA THR A 368 16.60 15.72 19.03
C THR A 368 15.22 15.98 19.63
N SER A 369 14.22 15.19 19.27
CA SER A 369 12.86 15.29 19.82
C SER A 369 12.22 13.90 19.91
N ALA A 370 11.33 13.69 20.88
CA ALA A 370 10.60 12.43 21.11
C ALA A 370 11.44 11.13 21.25
N GLY A 371 12.78 11.22 21.35
CA GLY A 371 13.69 10.06 21.39
C GLY A 371 14.35 9.74 20.04
N SER A 372 13.97 10.45 18.97
CA SER A 372 14.59 10.39 17.65
C SER A 372 15.45 11.63 17.39
N ILE A 373 16.29 11.56 16.36
CA ILE A 373 17.02 12.72 15.82
C ILE A 373 16.46 13.02 14.44
N TYR A 374 16.10 14.28 14.24
CA TYR A 374 15.62 14.80 12.97
C TYR A 374 16.73 15.63 12.33
N ILE A 375 17.03 15.35 11.07
CA ILE A 375 18.12 15.99 10.31
C ILE A 375 17.51 16.57 9.05
N LEU A 376 17.78 17.85 8.77
CA LEU A 376 17.32 18.55 7.59
C LEU A 376 18.54 19.06 6.83
N ILE A 377 18.56 18.83 5.52
CA ILE A 377 19.44 19.50 4.57
C ILE A 377 18.54 20.08 3.49
N LYS A 378 18.77 21.32 3.12
CA LYS A 378 17.89 22.12 2.26
C LYS A 378 18.71 22.86 1.20
N SER A 379 18.22 22.89 -0.04
CA SER A 379 18.78 23.72 -1.12
C SER A 379 18.38 25.20 -0.96
N SER A 380 19.00 26.09 -1.75
CA SER A 380 18.56 27.50 -1.75
C SER A 380 17.19 27.66 -2.40
N SER A 381 16.57 28.82 -2.19
CA SER A 381 15.35 29.25 -2.89
C SER A 381 15.52 29.44 -4.41
N VAL A 382 16.71 29.21 -4.98
CA VAL A 382 16.95 29.23 -6.43
C VAL A 382 16.38 27.95 -7.04
N ALA A 383 15.42 28.07 -7.96
CA ALA A 383 14.70 26.94 -8.56
C ALA A 383 15.54 25.91 -9.36
N SER A 384 16.85 26.14 -9.51
CA SER A 384 17.80 25.19 -10.12
C SER A 384 18.69 24.47 -9.10
N ASP A 385 18.56 24.77 -7.82
CA ASP A 385 19.38 24.24 -6.74
C ASP A 385 18.68 23.05 -6.07
N SER A 386 19.41 21.97 -5.86
CA SER A 386 18.84 20.70 -5.40
C SER A 386 19.81 19.91 -4.53
N VAL A 387 19.26 19.21 -3.53
CA VAL A 387 20.01 18.38 -2.59
C VAL A 387 19.60 16.91 -2.69
N GLU A 388 20.59 16.03 -2.77
CA GLU A 388 20.38 14.57 -2.71
C GLU A 388 21.14 13.99 -1.51
N LEU A 389 20.54 12.99 -0.85
CA LEU A 389 21.17 12.25 0.24
C LEU A 389 22.08 11.15 -0.33
N ASP A 390 23.32 11.08 0.16
CA ASP A 390 24.31 10.09 -0.28
C ASP A 390 24.31 8.85 0.64
N GLY A 391 24.21 9.06 1.97
CA GLY A 391 24.15 8.00 2.97
C GLY A 391 24.33 8.52 4.41
N ILE A 392 24.07 7.69 5.42
CA ILE A 392 24.20 8.06 6.84
C ILE A 392 24.93 7.00 7.63
N GLN A 393 25.97 7.40 8.36
CA GLN A 393 26.81 6.51 9.15
C GLN A 393 26.85 6.97 10.61
N GLU A 394 26.59 6.08 11.57
CA GLU A 394 26.77 6.35 13.00
C GLU A 394 27.95 5.56 13.57
N ALA A 395 28.88 6.27 14.22
CA ALA A 395 30.01 5.67 14.90
C ALA A 395 30.27 6.39 16.23
N ASP A 396 30.33 5.62 17.32
CA ASP A 396 30.61 6.10 18.68
C ASP A 396 29.75 7.30 19.14
N GLY A 397 28.50 7.40 18.66
CA GLY A 397 27.58 8.51 18.95
C GLY A 397 27.82 9.76 18.10
N VAL A 398 28.55 9.66 16.99
CA VAL A 398 28.67 10.71 15.97
C VAL A 398 27.97 10.23 14.71
N VAL A 399 26.98 11.00 14.23
CA VAL A 399 26.26 10.73 12.99
C VAL A 399 26.90 11.53 11.88
N THR A 400 27.33 10.88 10.81
CA THR A 400 27.87 11.52 9.60
C THR A 400 26.84 11.39 8.48
N VAL A 401 26.47 12.52 7.90
CA VAL A 401 25.44 12.63 6.85
C VAL A 401 26.13 13.08 5.56
N GLY A 402 26.25 12.17 4.60
CA GLY A 402 26.78 12.45 3.27
C GLY A 402 25.69 13.05 2.39
N TYR A 403 25.96 14.15 1.69
CA TYR A 403 24.99 14.79 0.81
C TYR A 403 25.64 15.44 -0.41
N GLN A 404 24.86 15.53 -1.49
CA GLN A 404 25.28 16.09 -2.76
C GLN A 404 24.54 17.40 -3.03
N ARG A 405 25.22 18.37 -3.65
CA ARG A 405 24.64 19.68 -4.01
C ARG A 405 24.68 19.92 -5.50
N TYR A 406 23.56 20.39 -6.01
CA TYR A 406 23.40 20.80 -7.39
C TYR A 406 22.97 22.25 -7.45
N GLY A 407 23.40 22.95 -8.50
CA GLY A 407 22.97 24.31 -8.78
C GLY A 407 23.33 24.75 -10.19
N HIS A 408 22.56 25.70 -10.70
CA HIS A 408 22.82 26.49 -11.92
C HIS A 408 22.99 25.73 -13.26
N SER A 409 22.63 24.45 -13.39
CA SER A 409 22.20 23.86 -14.70
C SER A 409 21.68 22.41 -14.65
N VAL A 410 20.63 22.12 -13.89
CA VAL A 410 19.70 21.05 -14.30
C VAL A 410 18.25 21.41 -13.93
N ASP A 411 17.45 21.83 -14.92
CA ASP A 411 15.99 21.99 -14.80
C ASP A 411 15.26 20.66 -14.52
N GLU A 412 16.02 19.56 -14.45
CA GLU A 412 15.58 18.17 -14.24
C GLU A 412 15.89 17.67 -12.82
N LEU A 413 16.71 18.37 -12.03
CA LEU A 413 17.04 17.97 -10.65
C LEU A 413 16.48 18.99 -9.66
N ILE A 414 15.28 18.76 -9.13
CA ILE A 414 14.67 19.61 -8.10
C ILE A 414 14.24 18.76 -6.91
N GLN A 415 15.09 18.69 -5.90
CA GLN A 415 14.74 18.26 -4.56
C GLN A 415 15.13 19.39 -3.59
N ASP A 416 14.12 20.12 -3.11
CA ASP A 416 14.31 21.32 -2.28
C ASP A 416 14.89 20.98 -0.89
N TYR A 417 14.61 19.77 -0.38
CA TYR A 417 15.13 19.31 0.89
C TYR A 417 15.20 17.78 1.01
N VAL A 418 16.09 17.34 1.90
CA VAL A 418 16.16 16.01 2.49
C VAL A 418 15.86 16.15 3.97
N LEU A 419 14.87 15.42 4.46
CA LEU A 419 14.49 15.36 5.86
C LEU A 419 14.53 13.90 6.34
N ILE A 420 15.25 13.65 7.42
CA ILE A 420 15.53 12.32 7.96
C ILE A 420 15.06 12.25 9.43
N GLU A 421 14.42 11.15 9.81
CA GLU A 421 14.29 10.69 11.19
C GLU A 421 15.24 9.51 11.43
N ALA A 422 16.05 9.55 12.48
CA ALA A 422 16.96 8.46 12.83
C ALA A 422 16.89 8.08 14.31
N GLU A 423 16.80 6.77 14.59
CA GLU A 423 16.80 6.18 15.93
C GLU A 423 18.23 5.81 16.40
N TYR A 424 19.16 6.75 16.21
CA TYR A 424 20.46 6.68 16.87
C TYR A 424 20.31 7.10 18.34
N GLY A 425 20.95 6.37 19.27
CA GLY A 425 20.76 6.54 20.72
C GLY A 425 21.37 7.82 21.29
N ASP A 426 22.36 7.70 22.17
CA ASP A 426 23.07 8.86 22.71
C ASP A 426 24.01 9.48 21.64
N VAL A 427 23.45 10.27 20.72
CA VAL A 427 24.21 11.05 19.75
C VAL A 427 24.74 12.34 20.40
N LYS A 428 26.03 12.58 20.16
CA LYS A 428 26.81 13.71 20.67
C LYS A 428 26.90 14.83 19.65
N GLU A 429 26.91 14.48 18.36
CA GLU A 429 27.15 15.39 17.24
C GLU A 429 26.61 14.80 15.93
N VAL A 430 26.11 15.67 15.05
CA VAL A 430 25.82 15.34 13.64
C VAL A 430 26.75 16.17 12.76
N ASN A 431 27.52 15.47 11.92
CA ASN A 431 28.48 16.03 10.98
C ASN A 431 27.93 15.93 9.55
N PHE A 432 27.92 17.05 8.83
CA PHE A 432 27.45 17.13 7.46
C PHE A 432 28.64 17.13 6.49
N VAL A 433 28.70 16.14 5.61
CA VAL A 433 29.78 15.97 4.63
C VAL A 433 29.21 16.14 3.23
N GLU A 434 29.67 17.19 2.55
CA GLU A 434 29.38 17.41 1.13
C GLU A 434 30.24 16.43 0.31
N THR A 435 29.61 15.44 -0.34
CA THR A 435 30.32 14.41 -1.11
C THR A 435 30.42 14.75 -2.60
N TYR A 436 29.52 15.61 -3.08
CA TYR A 436 29.58 16.22 -4.42
C TYR A 436 29.00 17.64 -4.40
N SER A 437 29.55 18.54 -5.23
CA SER A 437 28.95 19.84 -5.54
C SER A 437 29.12 20.17 -7.03
N SER A 438 28.04 20.59 -7.70
CA SER A 438 28.11 21.26 -9.02
C SER A 438 28.22 22.78 -8.92
N VAL A 439 28.23 23.32 -7.70
CA VAL A 439 28.33 24.75 -7.39
C VAL A 439 29.78 25.08 -7.02
N GLU A 440 30.40 26.04 -7.73
CA GLU A 440 31.75 26.57 -7.45
C GLU A 440 31.78 27.54 -6.24
#